data_AF-A0A517SJU8-F1
#
_entry.id   AF-A0A517SJU8-F1
#
_cell.length_a   1.000
_cell.length_b   1.000
_cell.length_c   1.000
_cell.angle_alpha   90.00
_cell.angle_beta   90.00
_cell.angle_gamma   90.00
#
_symmetry.space_group_name_H-M   'P 1'
#
loop_
_entity.id
_entity.type
_entity.pdbx_description
1 polymer ?
#
loop_
_entity_poly.entity_id
_entity_poly.type
_entity_poly.pdbx_seq_one_letter_code
_entity_poly.pdbx_strand_id
1 'polypeptide(L)'
;MRIRGLCLLASLLFVTPTTNGAEKSLPVEGSMLVGGKTYPLKYVVAYESVESDEKLVSVLASDRRIPVAEIKKELAEHEGNDRTLLLSQPYVRVVFKDGRPMYAMGAANGGNFGVSGSAVAGESRLKDGIASGEVRLEKNEEGPFQRAFEFKFQTAFGLDSTPKPSASPATPVKAMASGVFIGNGRKANLAFVSARPGEPFADKPSIALLFTEKDHTKDPKAEFNASFGRYGSALILSMHEDGSIFGCQVAHAAHTKGAFSSTGRIRTDEFEADDVHVSGKITTDGEQDAFGQKWEVEMTFAAPFSRPVVKPATESPMKPGPTGAMPTNPQGKPVAAAPAKGKPAATASLSVADLPFLKNASDVEYKKIVQMLNFKSSTGVAGLAAQMQKELSAAGWQVDGAELVNPNSTILRRKSGDAKLTIFIKPSGKGSEVRVVSEGLDWSKLNE
;
A
#
# COMPACT_ATOMS: atom_id res chain seq x y z
N MET A 1 38.80 27.22 -77.32
CA MET A 1 38.51 27.98 -76.08
C MET A 1 37.39 27.27 -75.33
N ARG A 2 37.72 26.53 -74.27
CA ARG A 2 36.88 26.17 -73.11
C ARG A 2 37.70 25.23 -72.22
N ILE A 3 38.20 25.80 -71.13
CA ILE A 3 38.94 25.15 -70.05
C ILE A 3 37.97 24.22 -69.31
N ARG A 4 38.28 22.92 -69.21
CA ARG A 4 37.60 22.01 -68.29
C ARG A 4 38.40 21.96 -67.00
N GLY A 5 37.84 22.59 -65.96
CA GLY A 5 38.40 22.64 -64.61
C GLY A 5 38.39 21.27 -63.95
N LEU A 6 39.56 20.91 -63.44
CA LEU A 6 39.81 19.77 -62.57
C LEU A 6 39.38 20.18 -61.14
N CYS A 7 38.28 19.61 -60.62
CA CYS A 7 37.93 19.77 -59.21
C CYS A 7 38.64 18.69 -58.38
N LEU A 8 39.66 19.09 -57.61
CA LEU A 8 40.17 18.32 -56.49
C LEU A 8 39.11 18.30 -55.37
N LEU A 9 38.59 17.12 -55.03
CA LEU A 9 37.92 16.90 -53.74
C LEU A 9 38.98 16.70 -52.67
N ALA A 10 39.12 17.67 -51.76
CA ALA A 10 39.86 17.50 -50.52
C ALA A 10 39.00 16.72 -49.52
N SER A 11 39.44 15.53 -49.14
CA SER A 11 38.83 14.70 -48.10
C SER A 11 39.21 15.27 -46.73
N LEU A 12 38.34 16.04 -46.08
CA LEU A 12 38.48 16.33 -44.65
C LEU A 12 38.04 15.09 -43.86
N LEU A 13 39.01 14.37 -43.29
CA LEU A 13 38.78 13.40 -42.23
C LEU A 13 38.43 14.16 -40.94
N PHE A 14 37.15 14.21 -40.59
CA PHE A 14 36.74 14.55 -39.23
C PHE A 14 37.02 13.34 -38.33
N VAL A 15 38.14 13.39 -37.61
CA VAL A 15 38.35 12.55 -36.44
C VAL A 15 37.44 13.12 -35.34
N THR A 16 36.28 12.50 -35.14
CA THR A 16 35.49 12.75 -33.93
C THR A 16 36.22 12.09 -32.76
N PRO A 17 36.44 12.80 -31.64
CA PRO A 17 36.92 12.16 -30.43
C PRO A 17 35.83 11.19 -29.96
N THR A 18 36.18 9.90 -29.88
CA THR A 18 35.40 8.88 -29.18
C THR A 18 35.40 9.22 -27.69
N THR A 19 34.41 10.00 -27.27
CA THR A 19 34.01 10.02 -25.86
C THR A 19 33.36 8.66 -25.57
N ASN A 20 34.14 7.77 -24.94
CA ASN A 20 33.61 6.63 -24.18
C ASN A 20 32.77 7.15 -23.01
N GLY A 21 31.59 7.69 -23.30
CA GLY A 21 30.50 7.73 -22.35
C GLY A 21 29.75 6.42 -22.56
N ALA A 22 29.81 5.51 -21.59
CA ALA A 22 28.87 4.40 -21.55
C ALA A 22 27.46 5.01 -21.55
N GLU A 23 26.78 4.94 -22.68
CA GLU A 23 25.37 5.30 -22.80
C GLU A 23 24.66 4.48 -21.74
N LYS A 24 24.07 5.16 -20.75
CA LYS A 24 23.44 4.51 -19.61
C LYS A 24 22.20 3.80 -20.13
N SER A 25 22.35 2.54 -20.53
CA SER A 25 21.27 1.71 -21.05
C SER A 25 20.15 1.66 -20.02
N LEU A 26 18.94 2.05 -20.42
CA LEU A 26 17.78 1.99 -19.56
C LEU A 26 17.43 0.52 -19.28
N PRO A 27 16.99 0.16 -18.06
CA PRO A 27 16.58 -1.20 -17.75
C PRO A 27 15.50 -1.73 -18.69
N VAL A 28 14.55 -0.87 -19.08
CA VAL A 28 13.50 -1.18 -20.06
C VAL A 28 13.12 0.06 -20.87
N GLU A 29 12.85 -0.13 -22.14
CA GLU A 29 12.32 0.89 -23.05
C GLU A 29 11.20 0.27 -23.87
N GLY A 30 10.00 0.86 -23.82
CA GLY A 30 8.88 0.36 -24.60
C GLY A 30 7.53 0.61 -23.94
N SER A 31 6.50 -0.03 -24.49
CA SER A 31 5.13 0.13 -24.02
C SER A 31 4.29 -1.11 -24.27
N MET A 32 3.17 -1.17 -23.57
CA MET A 32 2.12 -2.17 -23.75
C MET A 32 0.79 -1.46 -24.05
N LEU A 33 0.04 -1.95 -25.03
CA LEU A 33 -1.34 -1.57 -25.33
C LEU A 33 -2.28 -2.64 -24.78
N VAL A 34 -3.26 -2.24 -23.96
CA VAL A 34 -4.36 -3.10 -23.50
C VAL A 34 -5.65 -2.30 -23.48
N GLY A 35 -6.70 -2.81 -24.12
CA GLY A 35 -8.03 -2.19 -24.11
C GLY A 35 -8.04 -0.78 -24.71
N GLY A 36 -7.17 -0.51 -25.69
CA GLY A 36 -7.06 0.79 -26.34
C GLY A 36 -6.23 1.83 -25.58
N LYS A 37 -5.73 1.52 -24.37
CA LYS A 37 -4.81 2.38 -23.60
C LYS A 37 -3.38 1.87 -23.67
N THR A 38 -2.45 2.78 -23.93
CA THR A 38 -1.01 2.51 -23.92
C THR A 38 -0.41 2.83 -22.56
N TYR A 39 0.43 1.93 -22.06
CA TYR A 39 1.14 2.02 -20.79
C TYR A 39 2.65 2.00 -21.06
N PRO A 40 3.40 3.05 -20.67
CA PRO A 40 4.85 3.04 -20.79
C PRO A 40 5.44 2.05 -19.79
N LEU A 41 6.35 1.18 -20.23
CA LEU A 41 7.02 0.23 -19.35
C LEU A 41 8.24 0.92 -18.74
N LYS A 42 8.26 1.01 -17.41
CA LYS A 42 9.28 1.75 -16.64
C LYS A 42 10.13 0.84 -15.77
N TYR A 43 9.63 -0.34 -15.42
CA TYR A 43 10.28 -1.31 -14.56
C TYR A 43 10.34 -2.65 -15.28
N VAL A 44 11.41 -3.41 -15.03
CA VAL A 44 11.55 -4.77 -15.53
C VAL A 44 12.30 -5.65 -14.54
N VAL A 45 11.91 -6.92 -14.47
CA VAL A 45 12.67 -7.99 -13.81
C VAL A 45 12.78 -9.17 -14.76
N ALA A 46 13.89 -9.91 -14.63
CA ALA A 46 14.07 -11.20 -15.29
C ALA A 46 14.39 -12.26 -14.23
N TYR A 47 13.73 -13.41 -14.30
CA TYR A 47 13.87 -14.47 -13.30
C TYR A 47 13.67 -15.85 -13.90
N GLU A 48 14.12 -16.87 -13.17
CA GLU A 48 13.85 -18.27 -13.51
C GLU A 48 12.41 -18.62 -13.14
N SER A 49 11.69 -19.23 -14.07
CA SER A 49 10.41 -19.90 -13.83
C SER A 49 10.48 -21.35 -14.30
N VAL A 50 9.52 -22.17 -13.89
CA VAL A 50 9.44 -23.59 -14.24
C VAL A 50 8.09 -23.88 -14.86
N GLU A 51 8.07 -24.55 -16.01
CA GLU A 51 6.85 -25.11 -16.61
C GLU A 51 7.14 -26.50 -17.15
N SER A 52 6.33 -27.50 -16.74
CA SER A 52 6.53 -28.90 -17.14
C SER A 52 7.95 -29.41 -16.88
N ASP A 53 8.50 -29.11 -15.70
CA ASP A 53 9.88 -29.44 -15.26
C ASP A 53 11.02 -28.78 -16.06
N GLU A 54 10.70 -27.89 -17.00
CA GLU A 54 11.70 -27.12 -17.74
C GLU A 54 11.94 -25.77 -17.08
N LYS A 55 13.22 -25.41 -16.90
CA LYS A 55 13.64 -24.07 -16.48
C LYS A 55 13.53 -23.09 -17.64
N LEU A 56 12.86 -21.97 -17.39
CA LEU A 56 12.55 -20.93 -18.36
C LEU A 56 13.03 -19.58 -17.84
N VAL A 57 13.15 -18.62 -18.76
CA VAL A 57 13.42 -17.21 -18.41
C VAL A 57 12.13 -16.43 -18.52
N SER A 58 11.60 -15.95 -17.39
CA SER A 58 10.47 -15.01 -17.35
C SER A 58 10.99 -13.58 -17.29
N VAL A 59 10.49 -12.72 -18.18
CA VAL A 59 10.73 -11.27 -18.15
C VAL A 59 9.41 -10.56 -17.92
N LEU A 60 9.29 -9.85 -16.81
CA LEU A 60 8.11 -9.07 -16.45
C LEU A 60 8.45 -7.59 -16.48
N ALA A 61 7.72 -6.83 -17.31
CA ALA A 61 7.82 -5.38 -17.40
C ALA A 61 6.50 -4.72 -16.96
N SER A 62 6.59 -3.57 -16.32
CA SER A 62 5.44 -2.84 -15.77
C SER A 62 5.64 -1.33 -15.82
N ASP A 63 4.54 -0.57 -15.81
CA ASP A 63 4.53 0.89 -15.74
C ASP A 63 4.84 1.45 -14.34
N ARG A 64 4.78 0.61 -13.31
CA ARG A 64 5.11 0.93 -11.91
C ARG A 64 5.96 -0.15 -11.28
N ARG A 65 6.46 0.13 -10.07
CA ARG A 65 7.40 -0.74 -9.34
C ARG A 65 6.84 -2.15 -9.22
N ILE A 66 7.65 -3.14 -9.59
CA ILE A 66 7.23 -4.54 -9.60
C ILE A 66 7.29 -5.12 -8.17
N PRO A 67 6.21 -5.73 -7.66
CA PRO A 67 6.16 -6.32 -6.32
C PRO A 67 6.90 -7.66 -6.30
N VAL A 68 8.23 -7.63 -6.22
CA VAL A 68 9.10 -8.83 -6.24
C VAL A 68 8.71 -9.86 -5.18
N ALA A 69 8.22 -9.44 -4.01
CA ALA A 69 7.74 -10.35 -2.98
C ALA A 69 6.55 -11.21 -3.44
N GLU A 70 5.65 -10.66 -4.27
CA GLU A 70 4.51 -11.41 -4.82
C GLU A 70 4.98 -12.43 -5.87
N ILE A 71 5.98 -12.09 -6.68
CA ILE A 71 6.62 -13.04 -7.61
C ILE A 71 7.29 -14.17 -6.82
N LYS A 72 8.08 -13.85 -5.80
CA LYS A 72 8.73 -14.87 -4.97
C LYS A 72 7.72 -15.80 -4.28
N LYS A 73 6.61 -15.22 -3.80
CA LYS A 73 5.52 -15.99 -3.19
C LYS A 73 4.86 -16.93 -4.20
N GLU A 74 4.51 -16.42 -5.37
CA GLU A 74 3.92 -17.22 -6.46
C GLU A 74 4.81 -18.41 -6.82
N LEU A 75 6.10 -18.16 -7.08
CA LEU A 75 7.06 -19.20 -7.41
C LEU A 75 7.20 -20.23 -6.28
N ALA A 76 7.13 -19.82 -5.01
CA ALA A 76 7.21 -20.74 -3.88
C ALA A 76 5.94 -21.60 -3.72
N GLU A 77 4.76 -21.01 -3.97
CA GLU A 77 3.46 -21.70 -3.83
C GLU A 77 3.13 -22.61 -5.03
N HIS A 78 3.79 -22.38 -6.17
CA HIS A 78 3.51 -23.06 -7.44
C HIS A 78 4.72 -23.77 -8.05
N GLU A 79 5.65 -24.28 -7.22
CA GLU A 79 6.79 -25.12 -7.66
C GLU A 79 7.68 -24.45 -8.73
N GLY A 80 7.88 -23.14 -8.62
CA GLY A 80 8.62 -22.31 -9.57
C GLY A 80 7.80 -21.86 -10.77
N ASN A 81 6.55 -22.26 -10.89
CA ASN A 81 5.66 -21.79 -11.94
C ASN A 81 5.09 -20.39 -11.61
N ASP A 82 4.97 -19.53 -12.63
CA ASP A 82 4.43 -18.18 -12.46
C ASP A 82 3.10 -17.98 -13.21
N ARG A 83 2.54 -19.01 -13.85
CA ARG A 83 1.46 -18.87 -14.83
C ARG A 83 0.22 -18.19 -14.26
N THR A 84 -0.04 -18.35 -12.97
CA THR A 84 -1.17 -17.78 -12.22
C THR A 84 -0.88 -16.40 -11.61
N LEU A 85 0.34 -15.87 -11.74
CA LEU A 85 0.70 -14.55 -11.26
C LEU A 85 -0.20 -13.47 -11.89
N LEU A 86 -0.94 -12.78 -11.03
CA LEU A 86 -1.77 -11.64 -11.38
C LEU A 86 -1.35 -10.44 -10.53
N LEU A 87 -0.83 -9.41 -11.20
CA LEU A 87 -0.55 -8.13 -10.55
C LEU A 87 -1.75 -7.19 -10.70
N SER A 88 -1.97 -6.37 -9.68
CA SER A 88 -3.00 -5.32 -9.63
C SER A 88 -2.68 -4.12 -10.53
N GLN A 89 -1.44 -4.01 -11.00
CA GLN A 89 -0.94 -2.95 -11.87
C GLN A 89 -0.84 -3.40 -13.33
N PRO A 90 -0.74 -2.47 -14.30
CA PRO A 90 -0.41 -2.82 -15.68
C PRO A 90 0.94 -3.55 -15.80
N TYR A 91 0.94 -4.71 -16.45
CA TYR A 91 2.18 -5.46 -16.72
C TYR A 91 2.07 -6.30 -17.99
N VAL A 92 3.24 -6.62 -18.54
CA VAL A 92 3.44 -7.70 -19.52
C VAL A 92 4.52 -8.64 -19.00
N ARG A 93 4.27 -9.94 -19.08
CA ARG A 93 5.25 -10.99 -18.88
C ARG A 93 5.45 -11.75 -20.18
N VAL A 94 6.70 -11.93 -20.57
CA VAL A 94 7.10 -12.81 -21.67
C VAL A 94 7.99 -13.92 -21.11
N VAL A 95 7.70 -15.16 -21.48
CA VAL A 95 8.47 -16.33 -21.05
C VAL A 95 9.22 -16.90 -22.24
N PHE A 96 10.51 -17.16 -22.02
CA PHE A 96 11.45 -17.58 -23.05
C PHE A 96 11.99 -18.98 -22.77
N LYS A 97 12.16 -19.74 -23.84
CA LYS A 97 12.91 -21.00 -23.89
C LYS A 97 13.98 -20.87 -24.96
N ASP A 98 15.22 -21.20 -24.59
CA ASP A 98 16.39 -21.10 -25.48
C ASP A 98 16.51 -19.72 -26.17
N GLY A 99 16.19 -18.66 -25.42
CA GLY A 99 16.22 -17.28 -25.91
C GLY A 99 15.06 -16.90 -26.83
N ARG A 100 14.07 -17.76 -27.05
CA ARG A 100 12.91 -17.50 -27.91
C ARG A 100 11.62 -17.36 -27.09
N PRO A 101 10.75 -16.38 -27.38
CA PRO A 101 9.45 -16.26 -26.74
C PRO A 101 8.60 -17.52 -26.95
N MET A 102 8.04 -18.07 -25.87
CA MET A 102 7.08 -19.18 -25.92
C MET A 102 5.64 -18.70 -25.72
N TYR A 103 5.44 -17.83 -24.74
CA TYR A 103 4.17 -17.19 -24.48
C TYR A 103 4.37 -15.81 -23.86
N ALA A 104 3.34 -14.98 -23.99
CA ALA A 104 3.24 -13.72 -23.27
C ALA A 104 1.86 -13.58 -22.63
N MET A 105 1.82 -12.94 -21.47
CA MET A 105 0.61 -12.55 -20.78
C MET A 105 0.70 -11.08 -20.45
N GLY A 106 -0.38 -10.34 -20.60
CA GLY A 106 -0.43 -8.96 -20.12
C GLY A 106 -1.79 -8.62 -19.55
N ALA A 107 -1.81 -7.69 -18.61
CA ALA A 107 -3.03 -7.24 -17.96
C ALA A 107 -2.96 -5.75 -17.67
N ALA A 108 -4.10 -5.08 -17.77
CA ALA A 108 -4.30 -3.71 -17.30
C ALA A 108 -5.81 -3.40 -17.17
N ASN A 109 -6.20 -2.63 -16.16
CA ASN A 109 -7.55 -2.07 -16.00
C ASN A 109 -8.71 -3.07 -16.22
N GLY A 110 -8.61 -4.27 -15.64
CA GLY A 110 -9.65 -5.31 -15.75
C GLY A 110 -9.64 -6.10 -17.07
N GLY A 111 -8.79 -5.73 -18.03
CA GLY A 111 -8.50 -6.54 -19.22
C GLY A 111 -7.24 -7.39 -19.03
N ASN A 112 -7.24 -8.58 -19.60
CA ASN A 112 -6.05 -9.42 -19.72
C ASN A 112 -5.98 -10.07 -21.11
N PHE A 113 -4.78 -10.46 -21.51
CA PHE A 113 -4.55 -11.25 -22.72
C PHE A 113 -3.47 -12.29 -22.46
N GLY A 114 -3.59 -13.42 -23.16
CA GLY A 114 -2.55 -14.43 -23.28
C GLY A 114 -2.34 -14.73 -24.76
N VAL A 115 -1.08 -14.85 -25.16
CA VAL A 115 -0.68 -15.28 -26.51
C VAL A 115 0.39 -16.35 -26.37
N SER A 116 0.33 -17.38 -27.21
CA SER A 116 1.31 -18.46 -27.24
C SER A 116 1.72 -18.74 -28.68
N GLY A 117 2.84 -19.44 -28.85
CA GLY A 117 3.37 -19.78 -30.16
C GLY A 117 4.05 -18.59 -30.85
N SER A 118 4.08 -18.63 -32.18
CA SER A 118 4.88 -17.70 -33.01
C SER A 118 4.33 -16.28 -33.12
N ALA A 119 3.28 -15.92 -32.37
CA ALA A 119 2.69 -14.59 -32.40
C ALA A 119 3.57 -13.53 -31.72
N VAL A 120 4.43 -13.93 -30.78
CA VAL A 120 5.38 -13.04 -30.11
C VAL A 120 6.73 -13.17 -30.81
N ALA A 121 7.19 -12.07 -31.39
CA ALA A 121 8.52 -11.98 -31.98
C ALA A 121 9.51 -11.46 -30.93
N GLY A 122 10.76 -11.89 -31.02
CA GLY A 122 11.83 -11.37 -30.18
C GLY A 122 12.86 -12.40 -29.80
N GLU A 123 13.82 -11.95 -29.01
CA GLU A 123 14.85 -12.80 -28.43
C GLU A 123 15.24 -12.32 -27.04
N SER A 124 15.73 -13.26 -26.22
CA SER A 124 16.41 -12.98 -24.97
C SER A 124 17.77 -13.66 -24.92
N ARG A 125 18.71 -13.03 -24.22
CA ARG A 125 20.05 -13.53 -23.95
C ARG A 125 20.33 -13.38 -22.48
N LEU A 126 20.89 -14.42 -21.88
CA LEU A 126 21.41 -14.39 -20.52
C LEU A 126 22.93 -14.48 -20.58
N LYS A 127 23.60 -13.40 -20.16
CA LYS A 127 25.07 -13.32 -20.15
C LYS A 127 25.53 -12.63 -18.89
N ASP A 128 26.48 -13.23 -18.18
CA ASP A 128 27.10 -12.66 -16.97
C ASP A 128 26.09 -12.23 -15.90
N GLY A 129 25.00 -13.01 -15.74
CA GLY A 129 23.92 -12.70 -14.80
C GLY A 129 23.02 -11.53 -15.22
N ILE A 130 23.14 -11.05 -16.46
CA ILE A 130 22.28 -10.01 -17.05
C ILE A 130 21.40 -10.64 -18.12
N ALA A 131 20.09 -10.46 -18.00
CA ALA A 131 19.14 -10.79 -19.05
C ALA A 131 18.91 -9.54 -19.92
N SER A 132 19.05 -9.69 -21.23
CA SER A 132 18.74 -8.65 -22.19
C SER A 132 17.99 -9.19 -23.39
N GLY A 133 17.26 -8.32 -24.10
CA GLY A 133 16.49 -8.73 -25.25
C GLY A 133 15.56 -7.65 -25.78
N GLU A 134 14.84 -8.02 -26.83
CA GLU A 134 13.80 -7.22 -27.46
C GLU A 134 12.63 -8.14 -27.80
N VAL A 135 11.42 -7.68 -27.51
CA VAL A 135 10.20 -8.44 -27.78
C VAL A 135 9.09 -7.55 -28.28
N ARG A 136 8.26 -8.14 -29.15
CA ARG A 136 7.17 -7.46 -29.82
C ARG A 136 5.99 -8.40 -30.05
N LEU A 137 4.80 -7.86 -29.83
CA LEU A 137 3.53 -8.41 -30.28
C LEU A 137 2.84 -7.32 -31.09
N GLU A 138 2.59 -7.61 -32.37
CA GLU A 138 1.86 -6.71 -33.25
C GLU A 138 0.46 -6.43 -32.72
N LYS A 139 -0.05 -5.23 -33.02
CA LYS A 139 -1.41 -4.87 -32.69
C LYS A 139 -2.39 -5.78 -33.42
N ASN A 140 -3.35 -6.36 -32.71
CA ASN A 140 -4.43 -7.11 -33.35
C ASN A 140 -5.41 -6.16 -34.08
N GLU A 141 -5.85 -6.58 -35.26
CA GLU A 141 -6.73 -5.77 -36.13
C GLU A 141 -8.22 -5.85 -35.74
N GLU A 142 -8.64 -6.84 -34.95
CA GLU A 142 -10.06 -7.12 -34.67
C GLU A 142 -10.50 -6.94 -33.20
N GLY A 143 -11.72 -6.42 -33.04
CA GLY A 143 -12.50 -6.46 -31.80
C GLY A 143 -12.26 -5.29 -30.82
N PRO A 144 -13.12 -5.14 -29.80
CA PRO A 144 -12.99 -4.08 -28.78
C PRO A 144 -11.75 -4.26 -27.87
N PHE A 145 -11.09 -5.42 -27.93
CA PHE A 145 -9.95 -5.77 -27.09
C PHE A 145 -8.64 -5.62 -27.86
N GLN A 146 -8.17 -4.37 -27.99
CA GLN A 146 -6.86 -4.08 -28.58
C GLN A 146 -5.74 -4.50 -27.62
N ARG A 147 -4.75 -5.22 -28.15
CA ARG A 147 -3.53 -5.64 -27.46
C ARG A 147 -2.31 -5.49 -28.37
N ALA A 148 -1.20 -5.02 -27.82
CA ALA A 148 0.11 -4.99 -28.46
C ALA A 148 1.18 -4.77 -27.37
N PHE A 149 2.44 -5.08 -27.65
CA PHE A 149 3.54 -4.56 -26.87
C PHE A 149 4.81 -4.54 -27.70
N GLU A 150 5.72 -3.65 -27.36
CA GLU A 150 7.08 -3.63 -27.89
C GLU A 150 7.98 -3.09 -26.80
N PHE A 151 9.00 -3.85 -26.41
CA PHE A 151 9.99 -3.37 -25.46
C PHE A 151 11.34 -4.05 -25.58
N LYS A 152 12.37 -3.27 -25.26
CA LYS A 152 13.76 -3.69 -25.05
C LYS A 152 14.03 -3.72 -23.57
N PHE A 153 14.83 -4.67 -23.12
CA PHE A 153 15.21 -4.77 -21.72
C PHE A 153 16.67 -5.17 -21.53
N GLN A 154 17.23 -4.74 -20.42
CA GLN A 154 18.52 -5.15 -19.89
C GLN A 154 18.50 -5.04 -18.37
N THR A 155 18.42 -6.17 -17.68
CA THR A 155 18.26 -6.21 -16.22
C THR A 155 19.03 -7.36 -15.60
N ALA A 156 19.35 -7.25 -14.31
CA ALA A 156 19.93 -8.36 -13.57
C ALA A 156 18.96 -9.54 -13.56
N PHE A 157 19.51 -10.74 -13.76
CA PHE A 157 18.77 -11.98 -13.69
C PHE A 157 18.68 -12.44 -12.23
N GLY A 158 17.47 -12.70 -11.77
CA GLY A 158 17.16 -13.05 -10.39
C GLY A 158 16.32 -11.98 -9.69
N LEU A 159 15.79 -12.34 -8.52
CA LEU A 159 14.83 -11.53 -7.76
C LEU A 159 15.41 -10.92 -6.48
N ASP A 160 16.74 -10.85 -6.37
CA ASP A 160 17.41 -10.37 -5.16
C ASP A 160 17.68 -8.86 -5.17
N SER A 161 17.60 -8.24 -6.34
CA SER A 161 17.71 -6.79 -6.48
C SER A 161 16.36 -6.10 -6.59
N THR A 162 16.24 -4.93 -5.98
CA THR A 162 15.09 -4.04 -6.18
C THR A 162 15.09 -3.48 -7.60
N PRO A 163 13.99 -3.62 -8.36
CA PRO A 163 13.88 -3.09 -9.72
C PRO A 163 13.96 -1.56 -9.69
N LYS A 164 14.81 -0.98 -10.53
CA LYS A 164 14.95 0.48 -10.67
C LYS A 164 14.11 0.98 -11.86
N PRO A 165 13.52 2.18 -11.76
CA PRO A 165 12.83 2.76 -12.90
C PRO A 165 13.82 3.16 -14.00
N SER A 166 13.38 3.06 -15.25
CA SER A 166 14.10 3.60 -16.42
C SER A 166 14.17 5.13 -16.44
N ALA A 167 13.28 5.82 -15.72
CA ALA A 167 13.37 7.26 -15.52
C ALA A 167 13.01 7.60 -14.07
N SER A 168 13.91 8.30 -13.37
CA SER A 168 13.58 8.98 -12.12
C SER A 168 13.34 10.47 -12.38
N PRO A 169 12.37 11.11 -11.71
CA PRO A 169 12.21 12.56 -11.79
C PRO A 169 13.50 13.28 -11.38
N ALA A 170 14.02 14.14 -12.23
CA ALA A 170 15.26 14.90 -11.98
C ALA A 170 15.11 16.00 -10.91
N THR A 171 13.88 16.29 -10.49
CA THR A 171 13.54 17.44 -9.64
C THR A 171 12.69 16.99 -8.45
N PRO A 172 12.93 17.54 -7.23
CA PRO A 172 12.06 17.30 -6.09
C PRO A 172 10.61 17.64 -6.42
N VAL A 173 9.72 16.66 -6.28
CA VAL A 173 8.29 16.83 -6.59
C VAL A 173 7.68 17.79 -5.57
N LYS A 174 7.14 18.92 -6.04
CA LYS A 174 6.41 19.87 -5.18
C LYS A 174 5.05 19.28 -4.81
N ALA A 175 4.71 19.33 -3.52
CA ALA A 175 3.38 18.91 -3.07
C ALA A 175 2.28 19.77 -3.71
N MET A 176 1.28 19.11 -4.28
CA MET A 176 0.15 19.73 -4.96
C MET A 176 -1.07 18.83 -4.86
N ALA A 177 -2.22 19.42 -4.53
CA ALA A 177 -3.52 18.79 -4.65
C ALA A 177 -4.48 19.77 -5.33
N SER A 178 -5.26 19.26 -6.27
CA SER A 178 -6.25 20.04 -7.01
C SER A 178 -7.43 19.17 -7.38
N GLY A 179 -8.63 19.74 -7.37
CA GLY A 179 -9.86 19.06 -7.76
C GLY A 179 -11.01 19.36 -6.82
N VAL A 180 -11.92 18.40 -6.73
CA VAL A 180 -13.18 18.52 -6.04
C VAL A 180 -13.27 17.49 -4.91
N PHE A 181 -13.61 17.97 -3.73
CA PHE A 181 -14.09 17.15 -2.63
C PHE A 181 -15.41 17.75 -2.15
N ILE A 182 -16.50 17.00 -2.30
CA ILE A 182 -17.84 17.43 -1.92
C ILE A 182 -18.32 16.56 -0.77
N GLY A 183 -18.93 17.17 0.24
CA GLY A 183 -19.71 16.48 1.26
C GLY A 183 -21.07 17.16 1.44
N ASN A 184 -22.16 16.39 1.37
CA ASN A 184 -23.54 16.89 1.46
C ASN A 184 -23.79 18.11 0.54
N GLY A 185 -23.29 18.05 -0.70
CA GLY A 185 -23.43 19.13 -1.70
C GLY A 185 -22.56 20.37 -1.46
N ARG A 186 -21.73 20.41 -0.40
CA ARG A 186 -20.79 21.51 -0.14
C ARG A 186 -19.38 21.10 -0.53
N LYS A 187 -18.67 21.98 -1.25
CA LYS A 187 -17.26 21.78 -1.61
C LYS A 187 -16.36 22.11 -0.43
N ALA A 188 -15.29 21.33 -0.26
CA ALA A 188 -14.16 21.62 0.60
C ALA A 188 -12.90 21.85 -0.23
N ASN A 189 -12.02 22.74 0.24
CA ASN A 189 -10.78 23.09 -0.46
C ASN A 189 -9.59 22.33 0.11
N LEU A 190 -9.39 21.08 -0.32
CA LEU A 190 -8.26 20.26 0.13
C LEU A 190 -6.93 20.69 -0.52
N ALA A 191 -6.36 21.79 -0.05
CA ALA A 191 -5.19 22.44 -0.63
C ALA A 191 -3.84 21.80 -0.23
N PHE A 192 -3.81 21.00 0.84
CA PHE A 192 -2.58 20.40 1.36
C PHE A 192 -2.60 18.88 1.18
N VAL A 193 -1.48 18.33 0.68
CA VAL A 193 -1.26 16.89 0.56
C VAL A 193 0.08 16.47 1.13
N SER A 194 0.13 15.31 1.78
CA SER A 194 1.38 14.62 2.06
C SER A 194 1.24 13.11 1.87
N ALA A 195 2.33 12.46 1.46
CA ALA A 195 2.48 11.02 1.40
C ALA A 195 3.52 10.58 2.43
N ARG A 196 3.19 9.58 3.24
CA ARG A 196 4.05 9.06 4.31
C ARG A 196 4.06 7.54 4.29
N PRO A 197 5.13 6.89 4.76
CA PRO A 197 5.11 5.46 4.99
C PRO A 197 3.96 5.12 5.96
N GLY A 198 3.06 4.25 5.53
CA GLY A 198 1.99 3.73 6.38
C GLY A 198 2.43 2.47 7.12
N GLU A 199 1.57 1.98 8.01
CA GLU A 199 1.75 0.65 8.59
C GLU A 199 1.51 -0.42 7.52
N PRO A 200 2.39 -1.44 7.38
CA PRO A 200 2.20 -2.52 6.43
C PRO A 200 0.81 -3.18 6.58
N PHE A 201 0.24 -3.62 5.46
CA PHE A 201 -1.05 -4.31 5.42
C PHE A 201 -0.94 -5.54 4.53
N ALA A 202 -1.46 -6.69 4.99
CA ALA A 202 -1.34 -7.97 4.29
C ALA A 202 0.12 -8.29 3.88
N ASP A 203 1.07 -8.03 4.79
CA ASP A 203 2.52 -8.20 4.58
C ASP A 203 3.13 -7.36 3.43
N LYS A 204 2.37 -6.39 2.92
CA LYS A 204 2.82 -5.43 1.90
C LYS A 204 3.13 -4.07 2.52
N PRO A 205 4.17 -3.36 2.06
CA PRO A 205 4.37 -1.96 2.43
C PRO A 205 3.17 -1.10 2.02
N SER A 206 2.97 0.00 2.71
CA SER A 206 1.84 0.90 2.47
C SER A 206 2.24 2.37 2.49
N ILE A 207 1.39 3.18 1.89
CA ILE A 207 1.46 4.62 1.82
C ILE A 207 0.22 5.17 2.53
N ALA A 208 0.42 6.07 3.48
CA ALA A 208 -0.60 6.93 4.02
C ALA A 208 -0.60 8.25 3.23
N LEU A 209 -1.69 8.50 2.51
CA LEU A 209 -1.88 9.69 1.69
C LEU A 209 -2.97 10.56 2.32
N LEU A 210 -2.62 11.80 2.65
CA LEU A 210 -3.47 12.67 3.44
C LEU A 210 -3.74 13.99 2.72
N PHE A 211 -5.01 14.33 2.57
CA PHE A 211 -5.49 15.59 1.99
C PHE A 211 -6.26 16.39 3.03
N THR A 212 -6.00 17.70 3.15
CA THR A 212 -6.67 18.56 4.15
C THR A 212 -6.84 20.00 3.67
N GLU A 213 -7.75 20.74 4.29
CA GLU A 213 -7.92 22.19 4.03
C GLU A 213 -6.83 23.05 4.67
N LYS A 214 -6.26 22.60 5.80
CA LYS A 214 -5.19 23.30 6.53
C LYS A 214 -3.91 22.49 6.55
N ASP A 215 -2.77 23.16 6.65
CA ASP A 215 -1.45 22.51 6.68
C ASP A 215 -1.33 21.49 7.82
N HIS A 216 -1.02 20.25 7.46
CA HIS A 216 -0.80 19.12 8.37
C HIS A 216 0.63 18.58 8.30
N THR A 217 1.47 19.11 7.40
CA THR A 217 2.72 18.47 6.95
C THR A 217 3.72 18.24 8.08
N LYS A 218 3.70 19.08 9.12
CA LYS A 218 4.58 19.02 10.30
C LYS A 218 4.00 18.21 11.47
N ASP A 219 2.76 17.73 11.39
CA ASP A 219 2.15 16.97 12.48
C ASP A 219 2.42 15.47 12.34
N PRO A 220 3.12 14.81 13.27
CA PRO A 220 3.39 13.38 13.21
C PRO A 220 2.13 12.50 13.39
N LYS A 221 1.03 13.07 13.91
CA LYS A 221 -0.28 12.43 14.09
C LYS A 221 -1.33 12.99 13.12
N ALA A 222 -0.89 13.49 11.97
CA ALA A 222 -1.75 14.18 11.01
C ALA A 222 -2.99 13.35 10.60
N GLU A 223 -2.84 12.06 10.31
CA GLU A 223 -3.96 11.17 9.92
C GLU A 223 -5.03 11.08 11.02
N PHE A 224 -4.60 10.87 12.26
CA PHE A 224 -5.48 10.84 13.42
C PHE A 224 -6.19 12.19 13.58
N ASN A 225 -5.42 13.28 13.65
CA ASN A 225 -5.96 14.62 13.87
C ASN A 225 -6.90 15.10 12.75
N ALA A 226 -6.61 14.70 11.51
CA ALA A 226 -7.47 14.96 10.35
C ALA A 226 -8.84 14.27 10.49
N SER A 227 -8.87 13.04 11.01
CA SER A 227 -10.11 12.29 11.26
C SER A 227 -11.03 12.98 12.27
N PHE A 228 -10.49 13.83 13.15
CA PHE A 228 -11.23 14.63 14.13
C PHE A 228 -11.43 16.09 13.68
N GLY A 229 -11.19 16.40 12.41
CA GLY A 229 -11.48 17.72 11.83
C GLY A 229 -10.48 18.83 12.18
N ARG A 230 -9.32 18.49 12.78
CA ARG A 230 -8.32 19.49 13.20
C ARG A 230 -7.82 20.35 12.04
N TYR A 231 -7.81 19.80 10.82
CA TYR A 231 -7.38 20.48 9.60
C TYR A 231 -8.53 20.87 8.67
N GLY A 232 -9.75 20.98 9.21
CA GLY A 232 -10.96 21.14 8.40
C GLY A 232 -11.40 19.81 7.82
N SER A 233 -11.96 19.85 6.61
CA SER A 233 -12.27 18.64 5.84
C SER A 233 -10.98 17.92 5.46
N ALA A 234 -11.05 16.59 5.41
CA ALA A 234 -9.93 15.73 5.10
C ALA A 234 -10.34 14.45 4.39
N LEU A 235 -9.46 13.99 3.51
CA LEU A 235 -9.51 12.66 2.91
C LEU A 235 -8.20 11.93 3.27
N ILE A 236 -8.33 10.73 3.82
CA ILE A 236 -7.21 9.95 4.34
C ILE A 236 -7.25 8.60 3.67
N LEU A 237 -6.20 8.25 2.93
CA LEU A 237 -6.12 6.99 2.21
C LEU A 237 -4.95 6.17 2.72
N SER A 238 -5.20 4.89 2.92
CA SER A 238 -4.17 3.87 3.13
C SER A 238 -4.16 2.99 1.89
N MET A 239 -3.03 2.95 1.20
CA MET A 239 -2.90 2.28 -0.09
C MET A 239 -1.60 1.50 -0.19
N HIS A 240 -1.61 0.44 -0.98
CA HIS A 240 -0.40 -0.25 -1.38
C HIS A 240 0.35 0.58 -2.43
N GLU A 241 1.60 0.22 -2.69
CA GLU A 241 2.46 0.92 -3.64
C GLU A 241 2.08 0.69 -5.12
N ASP A 242 1.19 -0.26 -5.36
CA ASP A 242 0.51 -0.47 -6.64
C ASP A 242 -0.68 0.49 -6.84
N GLY A 243 -1.01 1.33 -5.85
CA GLY A 243 -2.14 2.27 -5.86
C GLY A 243 -3.45 1.69 -5.33
N SER A 244 -3.51 0.39 -5.02
CA SER A 244 -4.73 -0.22 -4.49
C SER A 244 -5.04 0.29 -3.08
N ILE A 245 -6.29 0.73 -2.88
CA ILE A 245 -6.73 1.36 -1.63
C ILE A 245 -7.34 0.30 -0.71
N PHE A 246 -6.75 0.14 0.49
CA PHE A 246 -7.28 -0.74 1.53
C PHE A 246 -7.87 0.03 2.73
N GLY A 247 -7.62 1.34 2.82
CA GLY A 247 -8.18 2.22 3.84
C GLY A 247 -8.63 3.55 3.25
N CYS A 248 -9.80 4.03 3.66
CA CYS A 248 -10.31 5.34 3.28
C CYS A 248 -11.09 5.93 4.44
N GLN A 249 -10.70 7.11 4.90
CA GLN A 249 -11.41 7.92 5.89
C GLN A 249 -11.84 9.23 5.26
N VAL A 250 -13.13 9.54 5.43
CA VAL A 250 -13.76 10.75 4.92
C VAL A 250 -14.16 11.60 6.12
N ALA A 251 -13.60 12.80 6.22
CA ALA A 251 -14.00 13.81 7.18
C ALA A 251 -14.40 15.07 6.42
N HIS A 252 -15.62 15.55 6.59
CA HIS A 252 -16.09 16.75 5.90
C HIS A 252 -16.86 17.66 6.84
N ALA A 253 -16.61 18.97 6.78
CA ALA A 253 -17.27 19.92 7.69
C ALA A 253 -18.81 19.97 7.53
N ALA A 254 -19.34 19.53 6.39
CA ALA A 254 -20.78 19.42 6.13
C ALA A 254 -21.42 18.11 6.62
N HIS A 255 -20.62 17.16 7.10
CA HIS A 255 -21.10 15.89 7.66
C HIS A 255 -21.45 16.07 9.14
N THR A 256 -22.68 15.71 9.52
CA THR A 256 -23.22 15.90 10.87
C THR A 256 -22.92 14.74 11.82
N LYS A 257 -22.57 13.56 11.29
CA LYS A 257 -22.25 12.33 12.05
C LYS A 257 -20.75 12.15 12.26
N GLY A 258 -19.95 13.16 11.91
CA GLY A 258 -18.50 13.13 11.96
C GLY A 258 -17.87 12.30 10.84
N ALA A 259 -16.57 12.03 10.97
CA ALA A 259 -15.81 11.26 10.00
C ALA A 259 -16.20 9.78 10.00
N PHE A 260 -16.16 9.16 8.81
CA PHE A 260 -16.48 7.75 8.59
C PHE A 260 -15.47 7.08 7.66
N SER A 261 -15.45 5.76 7.66
CA SER A 261 -14.63 4.97 6.75
C SER A 261 -15.42 4.56 5.50
N SER A 262 -14.79 4.60 4.32
CA SER A 262 -15.43 4.25 3.05
C SER A 262 -14.47 3.58 2.05
N THR A 263 -14.01 2.38 2.38
CA THR A 263 -13.16 1.57 1.50
C THR A 263 -13.97 0.96 0.35
N GLY A 264 -13.37 0.85 -0.84
CA GLY A 264 -13.97 0.21 -2.02
C GLY A 264 -14.91 1.09 -2.85
N ARG A 265 -15.09 2.36 -2.47
CA ARG A 265 -15.90 3.35 -3.21
C ARG A 265 -15.07 4.48 -3.81
N ILE A 266 -13.76 4.28 -3.80
CA ILE A 266 -12.75 5.23 -4.25
C ILE A 266 -11.63 4.42 -4.90
N ARG A 267 -11.09 4.94 -5.99
CA ARG A 267 -9.97 4.35 -6.72
C ARG A 267 -8.88 5.38 -6.97
N THR A 268 -7.71 4.88 -7.34
CA THR A 268 -6.67 5.68 -7.96
C THR A 268 -6.59 5.41 -9.45
N ASP A 269 -6.47 6.46 -10.24
CA ASP A 269 -6.13 6.42 -11.66
C ASP A 269 -4.75 7.06 -11.84
N GLU A 270 -3.97 6.62 -12.82
CA GLU A 270 -2.66 7.23 -13.17
C GLU A 270 -1.70 7.34 -11.96
N PHE A 271 -1.83 6.43 -11.01
CA PHE A 271 -1.00 6.40 -9.81
C PHE A 271 0.47 6.11 -10.13
N GLU A 272 1.37 6.80 -9.46
CA GLU A 272 2.80 6.54 -9.52
C GLU A 272 3.36 6.65 -8.12
N ALA A 273 4.20 5.70 -7.74
CA ALA A 273 4.94 5.72 -6.48
C ALA A 273 6.34 5.18 -6.72
N ASP A 274 7.35 5.94 -6.32
CA ASP A 274 8.74 5.49 -6.25
C ASP A 274 9.34 5.76 -4.87
N ASP A 275 10.66 5.89 -4.77
CA ASP A 275 11.34 6.13 -3.49
C ASP A 275 11.28 7.60 -3.04
N VAL A 276 10.94 8.54 -3.93
CA VAL A 276 10.99 9.99 -3.69
C VAL A 276 9.65 10.72 -3.93
N HIS A 277 8.70 10.09 -4.63
CA HIS A 277 7.42 10.71 -4.97
C HIS A 277 6.25 9.73 -4.96
N VAL A 278 5.06 10.30 -4.75
CA VAL A 278 3.77 9.66 -5.03
C VAL A 278 2.88 10.66 -5.76
N SER A 279 2.22 10.24 -6.82
CA SER A 279 1.27 11.06 -7.56
C SER A 279 0.12 10.22 -8.13
N GLY A 280 -0.92 10.89 -8.58
CA GLY A 280 -2.00 10.24 -9.30
C GLY A 280 -3.29 11.05 -9.29
N LYS A 281 -4.36 10.40 -9.71
CA LYS A 281 -5.73 10.89 -9.61
C LYS A 281 -6.52 9.99 -8.68
N ILE A 282 -7.40 10.56 -7.87
CA ILE A 282 -8.30 9.87 -6.96
C ILE A 282 -9.73 10.20 -7.38
N THR A 283 -10.55 9.16 -7.56
CA THR A 283 -11.92 9.31 -8.02
C THR A 283 -12.88 8.40 -7.25
N THR A 284 -14.08 8.91 -6.97
CA THR A 284 -15.26 8.09 -6.66
C THR A 284 -16.09 7.87 -7.94
N ASP A 285 -16.96 6.87 -7.94
CA ASP A 285 -17.93 6.67 -9.03
C ASP A 285 -19.13 7.60 -8.87
N GLY A 286 -18.88 8.90 -9.06
CA GLY A 286 -19.82 9.97 -8.74
C GLY A 286 -20.11 10.06 -7.25
N GLU A 287 -21.30 10.58 -6.91
CA GLU A 287 -21.74 10.77 -5.53
C GLU A 287 -21.96 9.44 -4.80
N GLN A 288 -21.36 9.31 -3.63
CA GLN A 288 -21.44 8.15 -2.74
C GLN A 288 -22.26 8.51 -1.49
N ASP A 289 -23.05 7.58 -0.96
CA ASP A 289 -23.75 7.74 0.34
C ASP A 289 -23.20 6.79 1.40
N ALA A 290 -22.71 7.34 2.51
CA ALA A 290 -22.39 6.55 3.69
C ALA A 290 -23.13 7.12 4.91
N PHE A 291 -23.95 6.28 5.54
CA PHE A 291 -24.72 6.66 6.74
C PHE A 291 -25.65 7.86 6.51
N GLY A 292 -26.20 8.04 5.30
CA GLY A 292 -27.03 9.19 4.93
C GLY A 292 -26.23 10.49 4.79
N GLN A 293 -24.90 10.38 4.63
CA GLN A 293 -24.01 11.49 4.31
C GLN A 293 -23.41 11.26 2.93
N LYS A 294 -23.62 12.23 2.06
CA LYS A 294 -23.17 12.20 0.68
C LYS A 294 -21.74 12.70 0.56
N TRP A 295 -20.96 12.12 -0.34
CA TRP A 295 -19.61 12.59 -0.63
C TRP A 295 -19.16 12.21 -2.04
N GLU A 296 -18.25 12.99 -2.61
CA GLU A 296 -17.69 12.78 -3.94
C GLU A 296 -16.26 13.31 -3.97
N VAL A 297 -15.36 12.60 -4.65
CA VAL A 297 -13.97 13.02 -4.84
C VAL A 297 -13.61 12.89 -6.31
N GLU A 298 -13.02 13.94 -6.85
CA GLU A 298 -12.22 13.89 -8.08
C GLU A 298 -11.02 14.81 -7.89
N MET A 299 -9.84 14.24 -7.62
CA MET A 299 -8.65 15.02 -7.29
C MET A 299 -7.41 14.49 -7.99
N THR A 300 -6.56 15.38 -8.48
CA THR A 300 -5.19 15.09 -8.92
C THR A 300 -4.21 15.55 -7.85
N PHE A 301 -3.16 14.77 -7.65
CA PHE A 301 -2.18 15.06 -6.62
C PHE A 301 -0.75 14.65 -7.01
N ALA A 302 0.20 15.31 -6.36
CA ALA A 302 1.60 14.92 -6.32
C ALA A 302 2.15 15.28 -4.93
N ALA A 303 2.97 14.43 -4.35
CA ALA A 303 3.58 14.66 -3.04
C ALA A 303 5.01 14.06 -3.00
N PRO A 304 5.95 14.73 -2.32
CA PRO A 304 7.19 14.08 -1.90
C PRO A 304 6.86 12.86 -1.05
N PHE A 305 7.66 11.81 -1.23
CA PHE A 305 7.59 10.59 -0.43
C PHE A 305 9.01 10.14 -0.12
N SER A 306 9.22 9.47 0.99
CA SER A 306 10.51 8.86 1.30
C SER A 306 10.27 7.64 2.15
N ARG A 307 10.75 6.49 1.66
CA ARG A 307 10.65 5.25 2.41
C ARG A 307 11.59 5.30 3.62
N PRO A 308 11.20 4.70 4.75
CA PRO A 308 12.15 4.40 5.79
C PRO A 308 13.13 3.37 5.20
N VAL A 309 14.44 3.60 5.32
CA VAL A 309 15.43 2.57 5.02
C VAL A 309 15.18 1.42 6.00
N VAL A 310 14.63 0.31 5.51
CA VAL A 310 14.50 -0.91 6.30
C VAL A 310 15.91 -1.41 6.58
N LYS A 311 16.44 -1.14 7.78
CA LYS A 311 17.55 -1.93 8.30
C LYS A 311 17.05 -3.37 8.41
N PRO A 312 17.79 -4.37 7.91
CA PRO A 312 17.42 -5.77 8.11
C PRO A 312 17.17 -5.98 9.60
N ALA A 313 15.96 -6.41 9.94
CA ALA A 313 15.66 -6.84 11.29
C ALA A 313 16.63 -7.99 11.58
N THR A 314 17.58 -7.74 12.48
CA THR A 314 18.36 -8.81 13.07
C THR A 314 17.35 -9.69 13.77
N GLU A 315 17.09 -10.87 13.22
CA GLU A 315 16.33 -11.92 13.89
C GLU A 315 16.94 -12.08 15.29
N SER A 316 16.22 -11.63 16.31
CA SER A 316 16.54 -12.01 17.67
C SER A 316 16.10 -13.46 17.80
N PRO A 317 17.03 -14.41 18.03
CA PRO A 317 16.67 -15.81 18.11
C PRO A 317 15.72 -16.01 19.29
N MET A 318 14.55 -16.57 19.00
CA MET A 318 13.62 -17.08 20.01
C MET A 318 14.36 -18.03 20.95
N LYS A 319 14.53 -17.63 22.21
CA LYS A 319 14.81 -18.60 23.29
C LYS A 319 13.48 -19.24 23.72
N PRO A 320 13.39 -20.58 23.77
CA PRO A 320 12.21 -21.25 24.32
C PRO A 320 12.12 -20.98 25.82
N GLY A 321 11.01 -20.41 26.26
CA GLY A 321 10.68 -20.24 27.67
C GLY A 321 10.26 -21.58 28.31
N PRO A 322 10.62 -21.83 29.57
CA PRO A 322 10.42 -23.12 30.21
C PRO A 322 8.94 -23.36 30.58
N THR A 323 8.50 -24.60 30.36
CA THR A 323 7.31 -25.19 30.93
C THR A 323 7.42 -25.23 32.46
N GLY A 324 6.48 -24.60 33.17
CA GLY A 324 6.44 -24.59 34.63
C GLY A 324 5.03 -24.36 35.15
N ALA A 325 4.54 -25.33 35.92
CA ALA A 325 3.18 -25.47 36.43
C ALA A 325 2.71 -24.34 37.37
N MET A 326 1.38 -24.16 37.46
CA MET A 326 0.71 -23.41 38.52
C MET A 326 1.08 -23.96 39.91
N PRO A 327 1.17 -23.08 40.91
CA PRO A 327 0.51 -23.37 42.17
C PRO A 327 -0.35 -22.21 42.71
N THR A 328 -1.27 -22.67 43.54
CA THR A 328 -2.42 -22.06 44.21
C THR A 328 -2.13 -20.90 45.16
N ASN A 329 -3.12 -20.02 45.26
CA ASN A 329 -3.28 -18.98 46.29
C ASN A 329 -3.54 -19.59 47.68
N PRO A 330 -3.15 -18.92 48.78
CA PRO A 330 -4.10 -18.74 49.88
C PRO A 330 -4.13 -17.33 50.49
N GLN A 331 -5.31 -17.00 51.02
CA GLN A 331 -5.75 -15.71 51.56
C GLN A 331 -4.99 -15.23 52.81
N GLY A 332 -4.97 -13.90 53.01
CA GLY A 332 -4.73 -13.24 54.29
C GLY A 332 -4.97 -11.72 54.24
N LYS A 333 -5.97 -11.24 54.99
CA LYS A 333 -6.25 -9.83 55.37
C LYS A 333 -6.39 -9.81 56.90
N PRO A 334 -6.48 -8.67 57.61
CA PRO A 334 -6.08 -7.27 57.32
C PRO A 334 -5.38 -6.58 58.53
N VAL A 335 -4.68 -5.45 58.35
CA VAL A 335 -4.57 -4.42 59.43
C VAL A 335 -4.50 -3.01 58.83
N ALA A 336 -5.30 -2.11 59.41
CA ALA A 336 -5.47 -0.71 59.04
C ALA A 336 -4.49 0.23 59.78
N ALA A 337 -4.18 1.36 59.15
CA ALA A 337 -3.88 2.62 59.85
C ALA A 337 -4.25 3.82 58.96
N ALA A 338 -4.92 4.81 59.53
CA ALA A 338 -5.23 6.14 58.98
C ALA A 338 -4.91 7.18 60.08
N PRO A 339 -4.95 8.52 59.86
CA PRO A 339 -5.12 9.29 58.62
C PRO A 339 -4.11 10.46 58.45
N ALA A 340 -3.98 11.02 57.24
CA ALA A 340 -3.55 12.42 57.07
C ALA A 340 -4.29 13.07 55.88
N LYS A 341 -4.75 14.32 56.10
CA LYS A 341 -5.77 15.04 55.34
C LYS A 341 -5.26 15.66 54.03
N GLY A 342 -6.09 15.58 52.97
CA GLY A 342 -6.36 16.73 52.10
C GLY A 342 -5.99 16.64 50.60
N LYS A 343 -6.85 16.03 49.76
CA LYS A 343 -7.22 16.52 48.41
C LYS A 343 -8.47 15.75 47.91
N PRO A 344 -9.36 16.33 47.08
CA PRO A 344 -10.63 15.70 46.70
C PRO A 344 -10.40 14.36 46.00
N ALA A 345 -11.30 13.41 46.26
CA ALA A 345 -11.27 12.05 45.74
C ALA A 345 -11.03 12.02 44.22
N ALA A 346 -9.97 11.34 43.80
CA ALA A 346 -9.80 10.94 42.41
C ALA A 346 -10.98 10.04 42.03
N THR A 347 -11.76 10.44 41.04
CA THR A 347 -12.56 9.51 40.26
C THR A 347 -11.64 8.38 39.83
N ALA A 348 -11.96 7.13 40.19
CA ALA A 348 -11.15 5.98 39.82
C ALA A 348 -11.01 5.96 38.29
N SER A 349 -9.84 6.33 37.78
CA SER A 349 -9.57 6.37 36.35
C SER A 349 -9.61 4.96 35.78
N LEU A 350 -10.51 4.71 34.83
CA LEU A 350 -10.60 3.45 34.10
C LEU A 350 -9.25 3.13 33.47
N SER A 351 -8.68 1.94 33.73
CA SER A 351 -7.41 1.55 33.14
C SER A 351 -7.59 0.78 31.84
N VAL A 352 -6.65 0.93 30.92
CA VAL A 352 -6.59 0.14 29.68
C VAL A 352 -6.38 -1.36 29.94
N ALA A 353 -5.70 -1.73 31.03
CA ALA A 353 -5.48 -3.13 31.40
C ALA A 353 -6.78 -3.82 31.85
N ASP A 354 -7.77 -3.04 32.29
CA ASP A 354 -9.04 -3.54 32.82
C ASP A 354 -10.13 -3.68 31.71
N LEU A 355 -9.76 -3.51 30.44
CA LEU A 355 -10.70 -3.64 29.32
C LEU A 355 -11.22 -5.09 29.21
N PRO A 356 -12.55 -5.29 29.16
CA PRO A 356 -13.17 -6.59 29.41
C PRO A 356 -12.87 -7.63 28.32
N PHE A 357 -12.54 -7.17 27.11
CA PHE A 357 -12.29 -8.01 25.93
C PHE A 357 -10.85 -8.52 25.82
N LEU A 358 -9.95 -8.12 26.72
CA LEU A 358 -8.55 -8.54 26.69
C LEU A 358 -8.33 -10.00 27.13
N LYS A 359 -9.32 -10.64 27.76
CA LYS A 359 -9.18 -12.00 28.29
C LYS A 359 -8.88 -13.06 27.22
N ASN A 360 -9.33 -12.81 25.98
CA ASN A 360 -9.16 -13.73 24.84
C ASN A 360 -8.23 -13.14 23.76
N ALA A 361 -7.43 -12.13 24.12
CA ALA A 361 -6.51 -11.45 23.22
C ALA A 361 -5.16 -12.18 23.19
N SER A 362 -4.62 -12.40 22.00
CA SER A 362 -3.24 -12.84 21.78
C SER A 362 -2.41 -11.71 21.17
N ASP A 363 -1.08 -11.80 21.21
CA ASP A 363 -0.18 -10.79 20.62
C ASP A 363 -0.50 -9.36 21.07
N VAL A 364 -0.74 -9.19 22.37
CA VAL A 364 -1.15 -7.90 22.93
C VAL A 364 0.02 -6.92 22.95
N GLU A 365 -0.08 -5.86 22.16
CA GLU A 365 0.90 -4.80 22.05
C GLU A 365 0.32 -3.49 22.63
N TYR A 366 0.99 -2.94 23.64
CA TYR A 366 0.62 -1.65 24.24
C TYR A 366 1.53 -0.53 23.73
N LYS A 367 0.96 0.42 23.02
CA LYS A 367 1.65 1.64 22.56
C LYS A 367 1.23 2.83 23.44
N LYS A 368 1.76 2.89 24.65
CA LYS A 368 1.44 3.88 25.72
C LYS A 368 1.51 5.34 25.24
N ILE A 369 2.51 5.70 24.43
CA ILE A 369 2.71 7.07 23.93
C ILE A 369 1.56 7.56 23.02
N VAL A 370 0.94 6.64 22.29
CA VAL A 370 -0.17 6.94 21.36
C VAL A 370 -1.52 6.44 21.89
N GLN A 371 -1.57 5.96 23.13
CA GLN A 371 -2.77 5.42 23.78
C GLN A 371 -3.50 4.40 22.89
N MET A 372 -2.71 3.50 22.28
CA MET A 372 -3.17 2.47 21.37
C MET A 372 -2.79 1.09 21.88
N LEU A 373 -3.73 0.16 21.72
CA LEU A 373 -3.60 -1.25 22.06
C LEU A 373 -3.90 -2.04 20.79
N ASN A 374 -2.98 -2.90 20.37
CA ASN A 374 -3.21 -3.86 19.31
C ASN A 374 -3.27 -5.27 19.90
N PHE A 375 -4.09 -6.14 19.34
CA PHE A 375 -4.06 -7.56 19.65
C PHE A 375 -4.69 -8.37 18.52
N LYS A 376 -4.49 -9.69 18.54
CA LYS A 376 -5.13 -10.63 17.63
C LYS A 376 -6.15 -11.50 18.37
N SER A 377 -7.08 -12.03 17.59
CA SER A 377 -8.07 -13.00 18.04
C SER A 377 -8.24 -14.08 16.98
N SER A 378 -8.46 -15.32 17.40
CA SER A 378 -8.85 -16.42 16.48
C SER A 378 -10.28 -16.28 15.95
N THR A 379 -11.09 -15.38 16.51
CA THR A 379 -12.48 -15.17 16.12
C THR A 379 -12.57 -14.24 14.92
N GLY A 380 -13.42 -14.57 13.93
CA GLY A 380 -13.67 -13.69 12.78
C GLY A 380 -14.37 -12.38 13.15
N VAL A 381 -14.28 -11.38 12.27
CA VAL A 381 -14.66 -9.97 12.53
C VAL A 381 -16.05 -9.82 13.15
N ALA A 382 -17.07 -10.42 12.55
CA ALA A 382 -18.46 -10.28 13.02
C ALA A 382 -18.67 -10.92 14.40
N GLY A 383 -18.08 -12.10 14.65
CA GLY A 383 -18.19 -12.79 15.93
C GLY A 383 -17.47 -12.02 17.05
N LEU A 384 -16.26 -11.52 16.75
CA LEU A 384 -15.49 -10.74 17.72
C LEU A 384 -16.16 -9.40 18.01
N ALA A 385 -16.70 -8.73 16.99
CA ALA A 385 -17.46 -7.51 17.17
C ALA A 385 -18.65 -7.72 18.11
N ALA A 386 -19.47 -8.75 17.88
CA ALA A 386 -20.62 -9.05 18.75
C ALA A 386 -20.20 -9.34 20.20
N GLN A 387 -19.09 -10.08 20.38
CA GLN A 387 -18.53 -10.38 21.69
C GLN A 387 -18.07 -9.09 22.41
N MET A 388 -17.24 -8.26 21.76
CA MET A 388 -16.72 -7.03 22.34
C MET A 388 -17.85 -6.05 22.70
N GLN A 389 -18.88 -5.94 21.86
CA GLN A 389 -20.06 -5.12 22.16
C GLN A 389 -20.75 -5.58 23.45
N LYS A 390 -21.01 -6.89 23.57
CA LYS A 390 -21.64 -7.48 24.76
C LYS A 390 -20.82 -7.24 26.03
N GLU A 391 -19.51 -7.48 25.97
CA GLU A 391 -18.60 -7.31 27.09
C GLU A 391 -18.46 -5.85 27.53
N LEU A 392 -18.37 -4.93 26.57
CA LEU A 392 -18.30 -3.49 26.84
C LEU A 392 -19.59 -2.97 27.45
N SER A 393 -20.75 -3.35 26.91
CA SER A 393 -22.05 -2.98 27.49
C SER A 393 -22.23 -3.55 28.90
N ALA A 394 -21.81 -4.79 29.15
CA ALA A 394 -21.81 -5.38 30.49
C ALA A 394 -20.89 -4.63 31.47
N ALA A 395 -19.79 -4.06 30.98
CA ALA A 395 -18.87 -3.22 31.73
C ALA A 395 -19.29 -1.74 31.81
N GLY A 396 -20.53 -1.40 31.41
CA GLY A 396 -21.08 -0.05 31.53
C GLY A 396 -20.68 0.93 30.42
N TRP A 397 -20.00 0.46 29.37
CA TRP A 397 -19.68 1.28 28.21
C TRP A 397 -20.90 1.48 27.32
N GLN A 398 -21.13 2.73 26.92
CA GLN A 398 -22.25 3.13 26.07
C GLN A 398 -21.79 3.38 24.64
N VAL A 399 -22.68 3.21 23.67
CA VAL A 399 -22.42 3.58 22.27
C VAL A 399 -22.14 5.09 22.17
N ASP A 400 -21.05 5.47 21.50
CA ASP A 400 -20.65 6.87 21.33
C ASP A 400 -20.53 7.25 19.84
N GLY A 401 -21.67 7.50 19.22
CA GLY A 401 -21.76 7.88 17.81
C GLY A 401 -22.02 6.71 16.88
N ALA A 402 -21.77 6.94 15.59
CA ALA A 402 -22.01 5.94 14.55
C ALA A 402 -20.96 4.82 14.57
N GLU A 403 -21.43 3.59 14.42
CA GLU A 403 -20.60 2.39 14.29
C GLU A 403 -20.65 1.87 12.85
N LEU A 404 -19.60 1.18 12.42
CA LEU A 404 -19.58 0.46 11.15
C LEU A 404 -19.51 -1.02 11.45
N VAL A 405 -20.44 -1.81 10.94
CA VAL A 405 -20.39 -3.27 11.04
C VAL A 405 -20.57 -3.83 9.64
N ASN A 406 -19.51 -4.40 9.07
CA ASN A 406 -19.57 -5.16 7.83
C ASN A 406 -18.72 -6.44 7.95
N PRO A 407 -18.89 -7.42 7.04
CA PRO A 407 -18.23 -8.73 7.17
C PRO A 407 -16.70 -8.68 7.23
N ASN A 408 -16.08 -7.65 6.63
CA ASN A 408 -14.63 -7.54 6.44
C ASN A 408 -14.00 -6.40 7.25
N SER A 409 -14.76 -5.68 8.07
CA SER A 409 -14.29 -4.58 8.92
C SER A 409 -15.40 -4.14 9.86
N THR A 410 -15.07 -3.94 11.13
CA THR A 410 -15.99 -3.35 12.11
C THR A 410 -15.29 -2.23 12.87
N ILE A 411 -16.01 -1.13 13.09
CA ILE A 411 -15.60 -0.01 13.94
C ILE A 411 -16.63 0.17 15.04
N LEU A 412 -16.22 -0.05 16.28
CA LEU A 412 -17.03 0.22 17.46
C LEU A 412 -16.58 1.51 18.12
N ARG A 413 -17.53 2.32 18.58
CA ARG A 413 -17.27 3.55 19.34
C ARG A 413 -17.98 3.50 20.67
N ARG A 414 -17.22 3.60 21.76
CA ARG A 414 -17.73 3.41 23.11
C ARG A 414 -17.27 4.55 24.01
N LYS A 415 -18.12 4.95 24.96
CA LYS A 415 -17.78 5.90 26.03
C LYS A 415 -18.12 5.35 27.40
N SER A 416 -17.36 5.76 28.40
CA SER A 416 -17.65 5.52 29.82
C SER A 416 -17.06 6.66 30.64
N GLY A 417 -17.93 7.51 31.20
CA GLY A 417 -17.49 8.79 31.79
C GLY A 417 -16.78 9.66 30.74
N ASP A 418 -15.59 10.14 31.10
CA ASP A 418 -14.72 10.93 30.20
C ASP A 418 -13.87 10.05 29.27
N ALA A 419 -13.88 8.73 29.44
CA ALA A 419 -13.11 7.81 28.62
C ALA A 419 -13.85 7.43 27.33
N LYS A 420 -13.10 7.35 26.23
CA LYS A 420 -13.61 6.94 24.91
C LYS A 420 -12.74 5.84 24.32
N LEU A 421 -13.38 4.97 23.55
CA LEU A 421 -12.75 3.92 22.76
C LEU A 421 -13.22 4.01 21.32
N THR A 422 -12.27 3.93 20.39
CA THR A 422 -12.51 3.56 19.00
C THR A 422 -11.82 2.23 18.73
N ILE A 423 -12.61 1.22 18.41
CA ILE A 423 -12.15 -0.16 18.24
C ILE A 423 -12.31 -0.53 16.78
N PHE A 424 -11.20 -0.79 16.11
CA PHE A 424 -11.17 -1.30 14.74
C PHE A 424 -10.93 -2.80 14.79
N ILE A 425 -11.77 -3.56 14.12
CA ILE A 425 -11.66 -5.02 14.00
C ILE A 425 -11.57 -5.33 12.51
N LYS A 426 -10.48 -5.99 12.10
CA LYS A 426 -10.21 -6.33 10.70
C LYS A 426 -9.82 -7.81 10.58
N PRO A 427 -10.02 -8.46 9.42
CA PRO A 427 -9.58 -9.83 9.20
C PRO A 427 -8.06 -9.93 9.32
N SER A 428 -7.58 -11.02 9.93
CA SER A 428 -6.16 -11.36 9.98
C SER A 428 -6.00 -12.88 9.98
N GLY A 429 -5.49 -13.43 8.87
CA GLY A 429 -5.43 -14.88 8.66
C GLY A 429 -6.81 -15.56 8.82
N LYS A 430 -6.90 -16.53 9.73
CA LYS A 430 -8.15 -17.24 10.07
C LYS A 430 -9.01 -16.53 11.13
N GLY A 431 -8.56 -15.38 11.64
CA GLY A 431 -9.18 -14.65 12.75
C GLY A 431 -9.28 -13.16 12.46
N SER A 432 -9.04 -12.35 13.50
CA SER A 432 -9.10 -10.89 13.42
C SER A 432 -7.91 -10.23 14.10
N GLU A 433 -7.53 -9.06 13.60
CA GLU A 433 -6.68 -8.10 14.28
C GLU A 433 -7.54 -6.96 14.80
N VAL A 434 -7.25 -6.54 16.03
CA VAL A 434 -7.97 -5.47 16.72
C VAL A 434 -7.01 -4.35 17.05
N ARG A 435 -7.42 -3.14 16.72
CA ARG A 435 -6.78 -1.90 17.15
C ARG A 435 -7.76 -1.12 18.01
N VAL A 436 -7.37 -0.87 19.24
CA VAL A 436 -8.11 -0.05 20.19
C VAL A 436 -7.36 1.26 20.37
N VAL A 437 -8.04 2.36 20.08
CA VAL A 437 -7.57 3.70 20.40
C VAL A 437 -8.41 4.20 21.56
N SER A 438 -7.75 4.68 22.61
CA SER A 438 -8.43 5.20 23.79
C SER A 438 -8.11 6.67 24.02
N GLU A 439 -9.07 7.39 24.58
CA GLU A 439 -8.88 8.70 25.20
C GLU A 439 -9.38 8.63 26.65
N GLY A 440 -8.70 9.30 27.58
CA GLY A 440 -9.14 9.38 28.99
C GLY A 440 -8.96 8.10 29.81
N LEU A 441 -8.38 7.03 29.25
CA LEU A 441 -7.99 5.85 30.00
C LEU A 441 -6.64 6.03 30.71
N ASP A 442 -6.46 5.35 31.84
CA ASP A 442 -5.22 5.25 32.57
C ASP A 442 -4.32 4.15 32.00
N TRP A 443 -3.15 4.58 31.49
CA TRP A 443 -2.09 3.73 30.96
C TRP A 443 -0.91 3.58 31.93
N SER A 444 -0.99 4.14 33.14
CA SER A 444 0.11 4.15 34.12
C SER A 444 0.38 2.77 34.72
N LYS A 445 -0.68 1.94 34.89
CA LYS A 445 -0.60 0.56 35.39
C LYS A 445 0.08 -0.42 34.43
N LEU A 446 0.41 0.02 33.21
CA LEU A 446 1.25 -0.73 32.29
C LEU A 446 2.71 -0.31 32.56
N ASN A 447 3.41 -1.04 33.44
CA ASN A 447 4.87 -1.09 33.70
C ASN A 447 5.04 -2.23 34.76
N GLU A 448 5.91 -3.23 34.72
CA GLU A 448 7.15 -3.53 33.96
C GLU A 448 7.02 -4.72 33.02
#